data_AF-A0ABD5S5F2-F1
#
_entry.id   AF-A0ABD5S5F2-F1
#
_cell.length_a   1.000
_cell.length_b   1.000
_cell.length_c   1.000
_cell.angle_alpha   90.00
_cell.angle_beta   90.00
_cell.angle_gamma   90.00
#
_symmetry.space_group_name_H-M   'P 1'
#
loop_
_entity.id
_entity.type
_entity.pdbx_description
1 polymer ?
#
loop_
_entity_poly.entity_id
_entity_poly.type
_entity_poly.pdbx_seq_one_letter_code
_entity_poly.pdbx_strand_id
1 'polypeptide(L)'
;MPTTPFERRTRAAQDRLRDGAGDALVLFPSRNLRYLTGFDEEPAERHLLLFVPREGDPVFLVPKLYDEQVREASWVPDVRTWADDDDPV
;
A
#
# COMPACT_ATOMS: atom_id res chain seq x y z
N MET A 1 8.93 -18.40 4.91
CA MET A 1 7.46 -18.37 4.75
C MET A 1 7.16 -18.30 3.26
N PRO A 2 6.16 -19.01 2.73
CA PRO A 2 5.81 -18.88 1.32
C PRO A 2 5.26 -17.47 1.06
N THR A 3 6.02 -16.69 0.30
CA THR A 3 5.68 -15.33 -0.15
C THR A 3 4.42 -15.38 -1.00
N THR A 4 3.34 -14.70 -0.58
CA THR A 4 2.08 -14.62 -1.35
C THR A 4 2.33 -14.08 -2.77
N PRO A 5 1.43 -14.31 -3.75
CA PRO A 5 1.55 -13.67 -5.06
C PRO A 5 1.70 -12.15 -4.98
N PHE A 6 1.04 -11.53 -4.00
CA PHE A 6 1.05 -10.09 -3.72
C PHE A 6 2.43 -9.61 -3.27
N GLU A 7 3.03 -10.28 -2.28
CA GLU A 7 4.40 -10.00 -1.85
C GLU A 7 5.41 -10.18 -2.99
N ARG A 8 5.31 -11.25 -3.80
CA ARG A 8 6.23 -11.47 -4.93
C ARG A 8 6.18 -10.35 -5.95
N ARG A 9 4.97 -9.88 -6.29
CA ARG A 9 4.77 -8.77 -7.23
C ARG A 9 5.32 -7.46 -6.66
N THR A 10 5.15 -7.26 -5.36
CA THR A 10 5.71 -6.09 -4.67
C THR A 10 7.24 -6.10 -4.69
N ARG A 11 7.87 -7.24 -4.42
CA ARG A 11 9.33 -7.38 -4.52
C ARG A 11 9.82 -7.14 -5.95
N ALA A 12 9.13 -7.65 -6.97
CA ALA A 12 9.45 -7.36 -8.37
C ALA A 12 9.30 -5.86 -8.74
N ALA A 13 8.36 -5.15 -8.12
CA ALA A 13 8.24 -3.70 -8.28
C ALA A 13 9.41 -2.97 -7.60
N GLN A 14 9.85 -3.44 -6.42
CA GLN A 14 11.03 -2.90 -5.74
C GLN A 14 12.33 -3.17 -6.50
N ASP A 15 12.46 -4.30 -7.20
CA ASP A 15 13.59 -4.56 -8.11
C ASP A 15 13.69 -3.47 -9.18
N ARG A 16 12.56 -3.10 -9.79
CA ARG A 16 12.51 -2.00 -10.77
C ARG A 16 12.91 -0.65 -10.17
N LEU A 17 12.47 -0.35 -8.95
CA LEU A 17 12.92 0.86 -8.23
C LEU A 17 14.44 0.80 -8.00
N ARG A 18 14.98 -0.37 -7.64
CA ARG A 18 16.42 -0.56 -7.45
C ARG A 18 17.25 -0.38 -8.72
N ASP A 19 16.65 -0.67 -9.87
CA ASP A 19 17.23 -0.48 -11.21
C ASP A 19 17.08 0.97 -11.74
N GLY A 20 16.55 1.90 -10.94
CA GLY A 20 16.49 3.33 -11.26
C GLY A 20 15.13 3.82 -11.77
N ALA A 21 14.04 3.07 -11.57
CA ALA A 21 12.69 3.55 -11.90
C ALA A 21 12.20 4.66 -10.95
N GLY A 22 12.86 4.88 -9.80
CA GLY A 22 12.55 5.90 -8.81
C GLY A 22 12.82 5.43 -7.37
N ASP A 23 12.48 6.25 -6.38
CA ASP A 23 12.74 5.96 -4.96
C ASP A 23 11.58 5.21 -4.28
N ALA A 24 10.35 5.41 -4.75
CA ALA A 24 9.15 4.76 -4.23
C ALA A 24 8.01 4.75 -5.25
N LEU A 25 7.03 3.88 -5.04
CA LEU A 25 5.70 3.98 -5.65
C LEU A 25 4.70 4.52 -4.62
N VAL A 26 3.79 5.37 -5.08
CA VAL A 26 2.63 5.82 -4.32
C VAL A 26 1.38 5.41 -5.08
N LEU A 27 0.60 4.49 -4.53
CA LEU A 27 -0.57 3.91 -5.20
C LEU A 27 -1.84 4.32 -4.46
N PHE A 28 -2.80 4.87 -5.19
CA PHE A 28 -4.17 5.09 -4.74
C PHE A 28 -5.05 3.86 -5.07
N PRO A 29 -6.31 3.78 -4.58
CA PRO A 29 -7.21 2.67 -4.85
C PRO A 29 -7.35 2.47 -6.36
N SER A 30 -6.82 1.35 -6.84
CA SER A 30 -6.67 1.07 -8.27
C SER A 30 -6.30 -0.40 -8.48
N ARG A 31 -6.30 -0.82 -9.74
CA ARG A 31 -5.82 -2.15 -10.12
C ARG A 31 -4.38 -2.42 -9.69
N ASN A 32 -3.53 -1.39 -9.61
CA ASN A 32 -2.14 -1.55 -9.16
C ASN A 32 -2.07 -1.86 -7.67
N LEU A 33 -2.84 -1.13 -6.84
CA LEU A 33 -2.93 -1.37 -5.40
C LEU A 33 -3.44 -2.80 -5.13
N ARG A 34 -4.53 -3.19 -5.80
CA ARG A 34 -5.08 -4.55 -5.72
C ARG A 34 -4.08 -5.61 -6.17
N TYR A 35 -3.34 -5.34 -7.25
CA TYR A 35 -2.37 -6.29 -7.80
C TYR A 35 -1.22 -6.57 -6.82
N LEU A 36 -0.81 -5.57 -6.04
CA LEU A 36 0.30 -5.67 -5.07
C LEU A 36 -0.11 -6.12 -3.68
N THR A 37 -1.37 -5.89 -3.25
CA THR A 37 -1.79 -6.12 -1.86
C THR A 37 -2.94 -7.09 -1.69
N GLY A 38 -3.76 -7.28 -2.73
CA GLY A 38 -5.02 -8.01 -2.65
C GLY A 38 -6.20 -7.16 -2.19
N PHE A 39 -5.96 -5.98 -1.62
CA PHE A 39 -7.00 -5.05 -1.17
C PHE A 39 -7.66 -4.37 -2.38
N ASP A 40 -9.00 -4.35 -2.40
CA ASP A 40 -9.80 -3.85 -3.52
C ASP A 40 -10.74 -2.76 -2.98
N GLU A 41 -10.56 -1.54 -3.49
CA GLU A 41 -11.33 -0.36 -3.12
C GLU A 41 -11.39 0.59 -4.31
N GLU A 42 -12.46 1.39 -4.39
CA GLU A 42 -12.65 2.39 -5.43
C GLU A 42 -12.05 3.76 -5.01
N PRO A 43 -11.56 4.58 -5.96
CA PRO A 43 -11.10 5.93 -5.65
C PRO A 43 -12.20 6.77 -5.00
N ALA A 44 -11.84 7.47 -3.93
CA ALA A 44 -12.72 8.39 -3.21
C ALA A 44 -11.99 9.70 -2.86
N GLU A 45 -12.71 10.63 -2.22
CA GLU A 45 -12.18 11.91 -1.77
C GLU A 45 -11.14 11.80 -0.65
N ARG A 46 -11.25 10.75 0.18
CA ARG A 46 -10.33 10.49 1.30
C ARG A 46 -9.10 9.74 0.81
N HIS A 47 -7.92 10.24 1.17
CA HIS A 47 -6.65 9.60 0.84
C HIS A 47 -6.53 8.21 1.48
N LEU A 48 -6.45 7.21 0.62
CA LEU A 48 -6.08 5.83 0.92
C LEU A 48 -4.90 5.49 0.01
N LEU A 49 -3.69 5.43 0.58
CA LEU A 49 -2.46 5.30 -0.20
C LEU A 49 -1.63 4.12 0.28
N LEU A 50 -0.99 3.43 -0.67
CA LEU A 50 0.08 2.49 -0.42
C LEU A 50 1.41 3.10 -0.89
N PHE A 51 2.36 3.18 0.04
CA PHE A 51 3.74 3.53 -0.24
C PHE A 51 4.57 2.25 -0.37
N VAL A 52 5.24 2.08 -1.51
CA VAL A 52 6.17 0.98 -1.74
C VAL A 52 7.58 1.58 -1.89
N PRO A 53 8.39 1.59 -0.84
CA PRO A 53 9.76 2.11 -0.92
C PRO A 53 10.65 1.15 -1.73
N ARG A 54 11.79 1.65 -2.24
CA ARG A 54 12.82 0.83 -2.89
C ARG A 54 13.29 -0.35 -2.03
N GLU A 55 13.38 -0.16 -0.72
CA GLU A 55 13.83 -1.15 0.26
C GLU A 55 12.91 -1.15 1.48
N GLY A 56 12.74 -2.30 2.13
CA GLY A 56 11.83 -2.47 3.26
C GLY A 56 10.43 -2.92 2.87
N ASP A 57 9.50 -2.87 3.82
CA ASP A 57 8.12 -3.29 3.62
C ASP A 57 7.24 -2.10 3.20
N PRO A 58 6.16 -2.34 2.42
CA PRO A 58 5.20 -1.30 2.10
C PRO A 58 4.50 -0.75 3.34
N VAL A 59 3.93 0.44 3.20
CA VAL A 59 3.17 1.12 4.25
C VAL A 59 1.85 1.63 3.69
N PHE A 60 0.76 1.36 4.40
CA PHE A 60 -0.55 1.96 4.12
C PHE A 60 -0.73 3.26 4.92
N LEU A 61 -1.31 4.28 4.29
CA LEU A 61 -1.88 5.45 4.94
C LEU A 61 -3.37 5.49 4.58
N VAL A 62 -4.25 5.27 5.56
CA VAL A 62 -5.69 5.09 5.31
C VAL A 62 -6.53 5.88 6.31
N PRO A 63 -7.78 6.24 6.00
CA PRO A 63 -8.67 6.81 7.01
C PRO A 63 -8.90 5.79 8.13
N LYS A 64 -9.07 6.25 9.38
CA LYS A 64 -9.24 5.38 10.56
C LYS A 64 -10.30 4.29 10.40
N LEU A 65 -11.36 4.55 9.63
CA LEU A 65 -12.43 3.59 9.32
C LEU A 65 -11.91 2.32 8.61
N TYR A 66 -10.81 2.41 7.88
CA TYR A 66 -10.25 1.33 7.05
C TYR A 66 -9.19 0.48 7.77
N ASP A 67 -8.81 0.82 9.00
CA ASP A 67 -7.68 0.18 9.71
C ASP A 67 -7.82 -1.34 9.79
N GLU A 68 -8.94 -1.81 10.36
CA GLU A 68 -9.22 -3.23 10.55
C GLU A 68 -9.34 -3.95 9.20
N GLN A 69 -10.10 -3.38 8.27
CA GLN A 69 -10.31 -3.96 6.94
C GLN A 69 -9.00 -4.18 6.17
N VAL A 70 -8.09 -3.19 6.20
CA VAL A 70 -6.80 -3.26 5.49
C VAL A 70 -5.87 -4.27 6.16
N ARG A 71 -5.84 -4.34 7.49
CA ARG A 71 -5.02 -5.31 8.24
C ARG A 71 -5.47 -6.75 8.02
N GLU A 72 -6.78 -6.98 7.89
CA GLU A 72 -7.33 -8.32 7.63
C GLU A 72 -7.16 -8.74 6.17
N ALA A 73 -7.32 -7.81 5.23
CA ALA A 73 -7.38 -8.13 3.80
C ALA A 73 -6.01 -8.04 3.08
N SER A 74 -4.99 -7.46 3.70
CA SER A 74 -3.68 -7.29 3.08
C SER A 74 -2.56 -7.96 3.88
N TRP A 75 -1.46 -8.26 3.19
CA TRP A 75 -0.24 -8.79 3.81
C TRP A 75 0.65 -7.69 4.42
N VAL A 76 0.30 -6.41 4.22
CA VAL A 76 1.14 -5.28 4.56
C VAL A 76 1.11 -5.03 6.07
N PRO A 77 2.25 -5.09 6.77
CA PRO A 77 2.26 -5.05 8.24
C PRO A 77 2.09 -3.64 8.82
N ASP A 78 2.59 -2.61 8.13
CA ASP A 78 2.50 -1.20 8.58
C ASP A 78 1.28 -0.54 7.94
N VAL A 79 0.25 -0.33 8.76
CA VAL A 79 -0.96 0.42 8.42
C VAL A 79 -1.03 1.60 9.38
N ARG A 80 -0.96 2.81 8.82
CA ARG A 80 -1.08 4.08 9.53
C ARG A 80 -2.40 4.72 9.19
N THR A 81 -3.00 5.34 10.20
CA THR A 81 -4.33 5.91 10.10
C THR A 81 -4.32 7.41 10.35
N TRP A 82 -5.29 8.09 9.74
CA TRP A 82 -5.58 9.51 9.98
C TRP A 82 -7.08 9.69 10.24
N ALA A 83 -7.46 10.67 11.08
CA ALA A 83 -8.85 11.00 11.37
C ALA A 83 -9.37 12.14 10.48
N ASP A 84 -10.69 12.27 10.31
CA ASP A 84 -11.29 13.30 9.44
C ASP A 84 -10.96 14.74 9.89
N ASP A 85 -10.60 14.94 11.15
CA ASP A 85 -10.13 16.19 11.75
C ASP A 85 -8.61 16.40 11.67
N ASP A 86 -7.86 15.40 11.18
CA ASP A 86 -6.43 15.49 10.90
C ASP A 86 -6.18 15.94 9.44
N ASP A 87 -5.18 16.79 9.24
CA ASP A 87 -4.56 16.95 7.92
C ASP A 87 -3.70 15.68 7.68
N PRO A 88 -3.87 14.91 6.58
CA PRO A 88 -3.15 13.66 6.34
C PRO A 88 -1.64 13.80 6.05
N VAL A 89 -0.96 14.79 6.66
CA VAL A 89 0.47 15.12 6.53
C VAL A 89 1.33 14.54 7.64
#